data_AF-A0A2E2CZD4-F1
#
_entry.id   AF-A0A2E2CZD4-F1
#
_cell.length_a   1.000
_cell.length_b   1.000
_cell.length_c   1.000
_cell.angle_alpha   90.00
_cell.angle_beta   90.00
_cell.angle_gamma   90.00
#
_symmetry.space_group_name_H-M   'P 1'
#
loop_
_entity.id
_entity.type
_entity.pdbx_description
1 polymer ?
#
loop_
_entity_poly.entity_id
_entity_poly.type
_entity_poly.pdbx_seq_one_letter_code
_entity_poly.pdbx_strand_id
1 'polypeptide(L)'
;MVGGSQLVSVARLLIQKGATPKSAKQTIDKLATGADATIDLQTTRQDAVLVCRELKELGIDANVFESVPEKDVIAIRSRLNLTRADFSRRFGIDERTLESWEQHRSSPNKTARTLLHVIDREPDLVTAALLATDPLK
;
A
#
# COMPACT_ATOMS: atom_id res chain seq x y z
N MET A 1 -7.62 24.81 -5.10
CA MET A 1 -8.56 24.22 -6.09
C MET A 1 -7.81 24.06 -7.40
N VAL A 2 -7.78 22.83 -7.94
CA VAL A 2 -7.16 22.52 -9.23
C VAL A 2 -8.00 23.16 -10.34
N GLY A 3 -7.40 23.98 -11.21
CA GLY A 3 -8.14 24.67 -12.28
C GLY A 3 -8.65 23.70 -13.36
N GLY A 4 -9.74 24.03 -14.05
CA GLY A 4 -10.32 23.17 -15.09
C GLY A 4 -9.35 22.80 -16.23
N SER A 5 -8.45 23.72 -16.61
CA SER A 5 -7.38 23.45 -17.59
C SER A 5 -6.34 22.45 -17.10
N GLN A 6 -6.06 22.44 -15.79
CA GLN A 6 -5.10 21.55 -15.14
C GLN A 6 -5.62 20.11 -15.12
N LEU A 7 -6.93 19.90 -14.87
CA LEU A 7 -7.56 18.58 -14.94
C LEU A 7 -7.51 17.96 -16.34
N VAL A 8 -7.63 18.78 -17.39
CA VAL A 8 -7.49 18.29 -18.78
C VAL A 8 -6.05 17.83 -19.07
N SER A 9 -5.05 18.58 -18.58
CA SER A 9 -3.64 18.18 -18.69
C SER A 9 -3.36 16.86 -17.95
N VAL A 10 -3.92 16.68 -16.76
CA VAL A 10 -3.83 15.43 -16.01
C VAL A 10 -4.46 14.28 -16.79
N ALA A 11 -5.67 14.46 -17.35
CA ALA A 11 -6.33 13.42 -18.15
C ALA A 11 -5.47 12.98 -19.35
N ARG A 12 -4.89 13.95 -20.07
CA ARG A 12 -4.02 13.70 -21.22
C ARG A 12 -2.77 12.94 -20.81
N LEU A 13 -2.13 13.36 -19.72
CA LEU A 13 -0.96 12.70 -19.17
C LEU A 13 -1.27 11.25 -18.82
N LEU A 14 -2.35 10.98 -18.08
CA LEU A 14 -2.73 9.63 -17.68
C LEU A 14 -2.95 8.74 -18.91
N ILE A 15 -3.66 9.22 -19.94
CA ILE A 15 -3.91 8.46 -21.17
C ILE A 15 -2.59 8.19 -21.92
N GLN A 16 -1.70 9.17 -22.02
CA GLN A 16 -0.39 9.01 -22.64
C GLN A 16 0.46 7.93 -21.94
N LYS A 17 0.31 7.79 -20.61
CA LYS A 17 1.03 6.82 -19.79
C LYS A 17 0.29 5.48 -19.64
N GLY A 18 -0.72 5.22 -20.47
CA GLY A 18 -1.38 3.93 -20.60
C GLY A 18 -2.73 3.79 -19.89
N ALA A 19 -3.27 4.86 -19.30
CA ALA A 19 -4.65 4.82 -18.82
C ALA A 19 -5.65 4.76 -19.96
N THR A 20 -6.74 4.02 -19.77
CA THR A 20 -7.89 4.12 -20.68
C THR A 20 -8.57 5.49 -20.54
N PRO A 21 -9.23 6.02 -21.59
CA PRO A 21 -10.01 7.25 -21.46
C PRO A 21 -11.07 7.19 -20.34
N LYS A 22 -11.65 6.01 -20.10
CA LYS A 22 -12.62 5.78 -19.02
C LYS A 22 -11.97 5.92 -17.64
N SER A 23 -10.85 5.24 -17.38
CA SER A 23 -10.17 5.30 -16.08
C SER A 23 -9.56 6.69 -15.82
N ALA A 24 -9.05 7.36 -16.85
CA ALA A 24 -8.60 8.74 -16.76
C ALA A 24 -9.74 9.69 -16.36
N LYS A 25 -10.89 9.60 -17.04
CA LYS A 25 -12.08 10.40 -16.69
C LYS A 25 -12.54 10.15 -15.26
N GLN A 26 -12.67 8.89 -14.85
CA GLN A 26 -13.08 8.54 -13.48
C GLN A 26 -12.11 9.08 -12.42
N THR A 27 -10.81 9.13 -12.74
CA THR A 27 -9.79 9.73 -11.88
C THR A 27 -10.00 11.23 -11.75
N ILE A 28 -10.20 11.93 -12.87
CA ILE A 28 -10.48 13.38 -12.88
C ILE A 28 -11.76 13.71 -12.11
N ASP A 29 -12.83 12.96 -12.32
CA ASP A 29 -14.11 13.19 -11.64
C ASP A 29 -13.97 13.10 -10.11
N LYS A 30 -13.16 12.16 -9.60
CA LYS A 30 -12.82 12.05 -8.17
C LYS A 30 -11.95 13.22 -7.67
N LEU A 31 -10.92 13.58 -8.43
CA LEU A 31 -10.04 14.69 -8.06
C LEU A 31 -10.79 16.03 -8.03
N ALA A 32 -11.77 16.21 -8.93
CA ALA A 32 -12.61 17.42 -8.97
C ALA A 32 -13.50 17.57 -7.73
N THR A 33 -13.88 16.47 -7.06
CA THR A 33 -14.62 16.51 -5.79
C THR A 33 -13.69 16.62 -4.57
N GLY A 34 -12.37 16.68 -4.79
CA GLY A 34 -11.36 16.70 -3.72
C GLY A 34 -11.10 15.33 -3.09
N ALA A 35 -11.58 14.24 -3.68
CA ALA A 35 -11.34 12.89 -3.21
C ALA A 35 -10.04 12.31 -3.78
N ASP A 36 -9.41 11.42 -3.01
CA ASP A 36 -8.27 10.64 -3.50
C ASP A 36 -8.70 9.68 -4.62
N ALA A 37 -7.79 9.44 -5.56
CA ALA A 37 -8.01 8.52 -6.67
C ALA A 37 -6.83 7.56 -6.83
N THR A 38 -7.15 6.32 -7.19
CA THR A 38 -6.15 5.30 -7.55
C THR A 38 -6.33 4.95 -9.02
N ILE A 39 -5.23 4.86 -9.74
CA ILE A 39 -5.20 4.48 -11.14
C ILE A 39 -4.12 3.43 -11.37
N ASP A 40 -4.48 2.37 -12.08
CA ASP A 40 -3.52 1.39 -12.57
C ASP A 40 -2.97 1.88 -13.91
N LEU A 41 -1.64 2.01 -13.98
CA LEU A 41 -0.91 2.39 -15.18
C LEU A 41 -0.06 1.20 -15.59
N GLN A 42 -0.23 0.74 -16.83
CA GLN A 42 0.58 -0.33 -17.42
C GLN A 42 1.98 0.23 -17.77
N THR A 43 2.78 0.51 -16.75
CA THR A 43 4.06 1.22 -16.88
C THR A 43 5.13 0.62 -15.97
N THR A 44 6.40 0.98 -16.19
CA THR A 44 7.51 0.52 -15.37
C THR A 44 7.59 1.31 -14.05
N ARG A 45 8.30 0.78 -13.05
CA ARG A 45 8.54 1.52 -11.80
C ARG A 45 9.22 2.87 -12.04
N GLN A 46 10.22 2.89 -12.92
CA GLN A 46 10.96 4.11 -13.23
C GLN A 46 10.05 5.15 -13.90
N ASP A 47 9.21 4.71 -14.84
CA ASP A 47 8.23 5.58 -15.49
C ASP A 47 7.16 6.09 -14.52
N ALA A 48 6.69 5.26 -13.59
CA ALA A 48 5.70 5.66 -12.58
C ALA A 48 6.22 6.82 -11.71
N VAL A 49 7.51 6.83 -11.35
CA VAL A 49 8.13 7.94 -10.62
C VAL A 49 8.15 9.22 -11.47
N LEU A 50 8.41 9.11 -12.77
CA LEU A 50 8.33 10.26 -13.69
C LEU A 50 6.91 10.79 -13.79
N VAL A 51 5.90 9.91 -13.84
CA VAL A 51 4.48 10.31 -13.83
C VAL A 51 4.13 11.05 -12.55
N CYS A 52 4.56 10.58 -11.38
CA CYS A 52 4.33 11.29 -10.12
C CYS A 52 4.94 12.70 -10.14
N ARG A 53 6.13 12.87 -10.73
CA ARG A 53 6.75 14.19 -10.88
C ARG A 53 5.95 15.10 -11.82
N GLU A 54 5.55 14.61 -12.98
CA GLU A 54 4.73 15.36 -13.95
C GLU A 54 3.37 15.75 -13.32
N LEU A 55 2.76 14.85 -12.54
CA LEU A 55 1.55 15.15 -11.78
C LEU A 55 1.78 16.23 -10.71
N LYS A 56 2.92 16.21 -10.03
CA LYS A 56 3.28 17.23 -9.03
C LYS A 56 3.46 18.61 -9.65
N GLU A 57 4.06 18.69 -10.84
CA GLU A 57 4.15 19.93 -11.64
C GLU A 57 2.77 20.44 -12.06
N LEU A 58 1.83 19.52 -12.27
CA LEU A 58 0.40 19.80 -12.45
C LEU A 58 -0.36 19.94 -11.13
N GLY A 59 0.30 20.18 -10.00
CA GLY A 59 -0.32 20.43 -8.69
C GLY A 59 -1.12 19.26 -8.12
N ILE A 60 -0.90 18.03 -8.59
CA ILE A 60 -1.49 16.80 -8.07
C ILE A 60 -0.41 16.03 -7.31
N ASP A 61 -0.61 15.85 -6.02
CA ASP A 61 0.20 14.93 -5.22
C ASP A 61 -0.15 13.48 -5.57
N ALA A 62 0.87 12.70 -5.91
CA ALA A 62 0.70 11.31 -6.30
C ALA A 62 1.83 10.45 -5.74
N ASN A 63 1.47 9.24 -5.29
CA ASN A 63 2.41 8.24 -4.80
C ASN A 63 2.22 6.94 -5.57
N VAL A 64 3.31 6.18 -5.72
CA VAL A 64 3.28 4.85 -6.34
C VAL A 64 3.06 3.81 -5.23
N PHE A 65 2.07 2.94 -5.43
CA PHE A 65 1.92 1.75 -4.60
C PHE A 65 2.79 0.62 -5.15
N GLU A 66 3.91 0.36 -4.50
CA GLU A 66 4.75 -0.78 -4.84
C GLU A 66 4.16 -2.09 -4.33
N SER A 67 4.49 -3.20 -5.00
CA SER A 67 4.16 -4.51 -4.47
C SER A 67 4.89 -4.70 -3.14
N VAL A 68 4.15 -5.11 -2.11
CA VAL A 68 4.73 -5.35 -0.79
C VAL A 68 5.74 -6.49 -0.90
N PRO A 69 7.04 -6.27 -0.64
CA PRO A 69 8.06 -7.30 -0.83
C PRO A 69 7.82 -8.50 0.09
N GLU A 70 8.36 -9.65 -0.29
CA GLU A 70 8.43 -10.79 0.63
C GLU A 70 9.34 -10.44 1.80
N LYS A 71 8.96 -10.94 2.98
CA LYS A 71 9.67 -10.68 4.23
C LYS A 71 9.97 -12.01 4.89
N ASP A 72 11.16 -12.10 5.50
CA ASP A 72 11.51 -13.22 6.35
C ASP A 72 10.69 -13.15 7.65
N VAL A 73 9.74 -14.07 7.79
CA VAL A 73 8.85 -14.14 8.95
C VAL A 73 9.61 -14.46 10.23
N ILE A 74 10.66 -15.30 10.15
CA ILE A 74 11.51 -15.63 11.29
C ILE A 74 12.24 -14.36 11.74
N ALA A 75 12.80 -13.59 10.81
CA ALA A 75 13.51 -12.36 11.13
C ALA A 75 12.60 -11.31 11.79
N ILE A 76 11.37 -11.13 11.27
CA ILE A 76 10.38 -10.23 11.88
C ILE A 76 10.10 -10.65 13.32
N ARG A 77 9.69 -11.92 13.53
CA ARG A 77 9.32 -12.40 14.86
C ARG A 77 10.50 -12.33 15.84
N SER A 78 11.70 -12.68 15.39
CA SER A 78 12.91 -12.67 16.21
C SER A 78 13.30 -11.26 16.65
N ARG A 79 13.17 -10.26 15.77
CA ARG A 79 13.44 -8.86 16.13
C ARG A 79 12.48 -8.32 17.19
N LEU A 80 11.26 -8.86 17.25
CA LEU A 80 10.27 -8.53 18.28
C LEU A 80 10.45 -9.35 19.57
N ASN A 81 11.42 -10.27 19.63
CA ASN A 81 11.63 -11.21 20.75
C ASN A 81 10.36 -11.99 21.14
N LEU A 82 9.55 -12.39 20.16
CA LEU A 82 8.31 -13.13 20.40
C LEU A 82 8.47 -14.62 20.11
N THR A 83 7.81 -15.45 20.92
CA THR A 83 7.55 -16.84 20.55
C THR A 83 6.52 -16.88 19.41
N ARG A 84 6.37 -18.03 18.73
CA ARG A 84 5.33 -18.17 17.69
C ARG A 84 3.93 -17.99 18.29
N ALA A 85 3.69 -18.54 19.47
CA ALA A 85 2.44 -18.38 20.20
C ALA A 85 2.16 -16.90 20.54
N ASP A 86 3.15 -16.14 21.01
CA ASP A 86 2.96 -14.72 21.32
C ASP A 86 2.72 -13.90 20.05
N PHE A 87 3.47 -14.17 18.97
CA PHE A 87 3.27 -13.52 17.68
C PHE A 87 1.86 -13.81 17.14
N SER A 88 1.42 -15.07 17.26
CA SER A 88 0.10 -15.51 16.84
C SER A 88 -1.01 -14.78 17.61
N ARG A 89 -0.92 -14.74 18.94
CA ARG A 89 -1.89 -14.04 19.79
C ARG A 89 -1.90 -12.53 19.54
N ARG A 90 -0.73 -11.92 19.36
CA ARG A 90 -0.57 -10.46 19.21
C ARG A 90 -1.09 -9.95 17.86
N PHE A 91 -0.89 -10.70 16.78
CA PHE A 91 -1.16 -10.24 15.41
C PHE A 91 -2.25 -11.04 14.69
N GLY A 92 -2.87 -12.02 15.34
CA GLY A 92 -3.98 -12.80 14.77
C GLY A 92 -3.58 -13.72 13.63
N ILE A 93 -2.31 -14.11 13.53
CA ILE A 93 -1.82 -15.08 12.54
C ILE A 93 -1.78 -16.44 13.21
N ASP A 94 -2.53 -17.42 12.70
CA ASP A 94 -2.53 -18.78 13.25
C ASP A 94 -1.11 -19.35 13.38
N GLU A 95 -0.81 -19.98 14.52
CA GLU A 95 0.54 -20.45 14.84
C GLU A 95 1.05 -21.50 13.84
N ARG A 96 0.18 -22.39 13.35
CA ARG A 96 0.54 -23.40 12.34
C ARG A 96 0.79 -22.77 10.98
N THR A 97 0.03 -21.73 10.63
CA THR A 97 0.27 -20.91 9.43
C THR A 97 1.61 -20.19 9.51
N LEU A 98 1.90 -19.56 10.65
CA LEU A 98 3.18 -18.90 10.91
C LEU A 98 4.34 -19.90 10.76
N GLU A 99 4.23 -21.07 11.39
CA GLU A 99 5.25 -22.13 11.27
C GLU A 99 5.44 -22.60 9.82
N SER A 100 4.34 -22.76 9.07
CA SER A 100 4.39 -23.14 7.65
C SER A 100 5.16 -22.12 6.80
N TRP A 101 5.01 -20.82 7.09
CA TRP A 101 5.76 -19.76 6.42
C TRP A 101 7.24 -19.76 6.84
N GLU A 102 7.53 -19.88 8.12
CA GLU A 102 8.91 -19.94 8.64
C GLU A 102 9.70 -21.13 8.06
N GLN A 103 9.03 -22.26 7.84
CA GLN A 103 9.64 -23.46 7.25
C GLN A 103 9.54 -23.49 5.71
N HIS A 104 9.10 -22.42 5.07
CA HIS A 104 8.96 -22.30 3.61
C HIS A 104 8.07 -23.39 2.98
N ARG A 105 7.15 -23.99 3.75
CA ARG A 105 6.15 -24.95 3.23
C ARG A 105 5.02 -24.26 2.47
N SER A 106 4.83 -22.97 2.74
CA SER A 106 3.90 -22.08 2.03
C SER A 106 4.40 -20.65 2.15
N SER A 107 3.84 -19.73 1.36
CA SER A 107 4.19 -18.31 1.42
C SER A 107 3.01 -17.47 1.91
N PRO A 108 3.26 -16.35 2.62
CA PRO A 108 2.20 -15.42 2.99
C PRO A 108 1.51 -14.87 1.74
N ASN A 109 0.17 -14.86 1.74
CA ASN A 109 -0.62 -14.25 0.67
C ASN A 109 -0.44 -12.71 0.66
N LYS A 110 -1.01 -12.02 -0.35
CA LYS A 110 -0.86 -10.55 -0.48
C LYS A 110 -1.27 -9.79 0.78
N THR A 111 -2.40 -10.14 1.40
CA THR A 111 -2.89 -9.51 2.63
C THR A 111 -1.95 -9.75 3.81
N ALA A 112 -1.50 -11.00 3.98
CA ALA A 112 -0.55 -11.36 5.03
C ALA A 112 0.80 -10.65 4.84
N ARG A 113 1.30 -10.52 3.60
CA ARG A 113 2.51 -9.72 3.29
C ARG A 113 2.34 -8.27 3.72
N THR A 114 1.20 -7.65 3.40
CA THR A 114 0.90 -6.29 3.84
C THR A 114 0.94 -6.18 5.36
N LEU A 115 0.25 -7.07 6.08
CA LEU A 115 0.25 -7.05 7.55
C LEU A 115 1.68 -7.26 8.11
N LEU A 116 2.41 -8.26 7.62
CA LEU A 116 3.80 -8.52 8.02
C LEU A 116 4.71 -7.32 7.77
N HIS A 117 4.50 -6.59 6.67
CA HIS A 117 5.26 -5.39 6.36
C HIS A 117 4.98 -4.24 7.33
N VAL A 118 3.72 -4.06 7.73
CA VAL A 118 3.35 -3.05 8.73
C VAL A 118 3.86 -3.47 10.11
N ILE A 119 3.76 -4.75 10.49
CA ILE A 119 4.34 -5.27 11.74
C ILE A 119 5.86 -5.06 11.77
N ASP A 120 6.55 -5.29 10.65
CA ASP A 120 7.99 -5.09 10.55
C ASP A 120 8.38 -3.61 10.71
N ARG A 121 7.55 -2.67 10.25
CA ARG A 121 7.86 -1.25 10.37
C ARG A 121 7.39 -0.62 11.69
N GLU A 122 6.15 -0.89 12.07
CA GLU A 122 5.41 -0.21 13.12
C GLU A 122 4.67 -1.23 14.02
N PRO A 123 5.39 -2.16 14.69
CA PRO A 123 4.76 -3.25 15.46
C PRO A 123 3.86 -2.72 16.57
N ASP A 124 4.21 -1.60 17.19
CA ASP A 124 3.47 -1.00 18.29
C ASP A 124 2.18 -0.34 17.82
N LEU A 125 2.16 0.29 16.64
CA LEU A 125 0.92 0.83 16.05
C LEU A 125 -0.05 -0.27 15.67
N VAL A 126 0.44 -1.38 15.08
CA VAL A 126 -0.41 -2.55 14.80
C VAL A 126 -1.00 -3.09 16.10
N THR A 127 -0.17 -3.19 17.14
CA THR A 127 -0.62 -3.68 18.45
C THR A 127 -1.70 -2.75 19.01
N ALA A 128 -1.45 -1.45 19.04
CA ALA A 128 -2.41 -0.46 19.52
C ALA A 128 -3.74 -0.51 18.76
N ALA A 129 -3.70 -0.65 17.43
CA ALA A 129 -4.89 -0.76 16.60
C ALA A 129 -5.70 -2.05 16.83
N LEU A 130 -5.07 -3.13 17.32
CA LEU A 130 -5.72 -4.41 17.61
C LEU A 130 -6.22 -4.52 19.05
N LEU A 131 -5.74 -3.68 19.97
CA LEU A 131 -6.22 -3.64 21.35
C LEU A 131 -7.63 -3.01 21.37
N ALA A 132 -8.55 -3.66 22.09
CA ALA A 132 -9.97 -3.30 22.15
C ALA A 132 -10.28 -1.97 22.88
N THR A 133 -9.28 -1.13 23.13
CA THR A 133 -9.43 0.14 23.83
C THR A 133 -8.95 1.23 22.90
N ASP A 134 -9.88 2.12 22.50
CA ASP A 134 -9.61 3.25 21.63
C ASP A 134 -8.44 4.09 22.16
N PRO A 135 -7.23 4.03 21.56
CA PRO A 135 -6.08 4.78 22.06
C PRO A 135 -6.17 6.27 21.69
N LEU A 136 -7.17 6.67 20.89
CA LEU A 136 -7.27 7.98 20.24
C LEU A 136 -8.64 8.66 20.45
N LYS A 137 -9.39 8.28 21.49
CA LYS A 137 -10.51 9.07 22.03
C LYS A 137 -10.21 9.61 23.42
#